data_AF-A0A1I1CCH9-F1
#
_entry.id   AF-A0A1I1CCH9-F1
#
_cell.length_a   1.000
_cell.length_b   1.000
_cell.length_c   1.000
_cell.angle_alpha   90.00
_cell.angle_beta   90.00
_cell.angle_gamma   90.00
#
_symmetry.space_group_name_H-M   'P 1'
#
loop_
_entity.id
_entity.type
_entity.pdbx_description
1 polymer ?
#
loop_
_entity_poly.entity_id
_entity_poly.type
_entity_poly.pdbx_seq_one_letter_code
_entity_poly.pdbx_strand_id
1 'polypeptide(L)'
;MHIKSLLLGSAAALAAVSGAQAADAIVAAEPEPMEYVRVCDAFGTGYFYIPGTETCLKVGGRVRFDAQYGSVYDADADGTYTNTRAEIYLDSASDTEWGALKTSIVARFDYDPHNDDANGGAFNDATRTRLMQATISLGGFTAGLQDSLYESFINYAGDVENDDVINYGPSEVNQLSYTFDAGNGFSAFVALEDDGQNDDDVPGHASDWVNVSGGVKYDTGTLMIGLTGGYDESMEEGAIKAKISGNFGAFNAFVMGGWNTDGDSFNDYAPEVAGTDGEGWGDYALWAGAGYKFSDTLAANVQVSYADIDVFSAAANLQWTPVSGLLIQPEIAYTNWDTATVNDDAFSGMLRFQRTF
;
A
#
# COMPACT_ATOMS: atom_id res chain seq x y z
N MET A 1 -52.27 -32.58 34.90
CA MET A 1 -51.83 -32.70 36.31
C MET A 1 -50.49 -31.99 36.42
N HIS A 2 -50.23 -30.95 37.21
CA HIS A 2 -50.99 -30.22 38.23
C HIS A 2 -50.83 -28.71 37.97
N ILE A 3 -51.93 -27.99 38.21
CA ILE A 3 -52.07 -26.52 38.20
C ILE A 3 -51.98 -26.05 39.67
N LYS A 4 -51.68 -24.75 39.85
CA LYS A 4 -52.19 -23.80 40.88
C LYS A 4 -51.09 -23.30 41.83
N SER A 5 -50.65 -22.05 41.67
CA SER A 5 -51.20 -20.81 42.28
C SER A 5 -50.62 -20.55 43.67
N LEU A 6 -50.51 -19.37 44.26
CA LEU A 6 -51.41 -18.21 44.37
C LEU A 6 -50.53 -17.19 45.16
N LEU A 7 -50.35 -15.94 44.71
CA LEU A 7 -51.06 -14.72 45.18
C LEU A 7 -50.49 -13.98 46.42
N LEU A 8 -50.51 -12.64 46.26
CA LEU A 8 -50.73 -11.55 47.26
C LEU A 8 -49.55 -11.19 48.18
N GLY A 9 -49.21 -9.93 48.42
CA GLY A 9 -49.84 -8.64 48.09
C GLY A 9 -49.71 -7.64 49.25
N SER A 10 -49.52 -6.35 48.92
CA SER A 10 -49.84 -5.14 49.73
C SER A 10 -49.00 -4.90 51.00
N ALA A 11 -48.70 -3.70 51.52
CA ALA A 11 -49.05 -2.28 51.36
C ALA A 11 -47.84 -1.48 51.98
N ALA A 12 -47.69 -0.17 52.06
CA ALA A 12 -48.57 0.98 51.99
C ALA A 12 -47.71 2.25 51.79
N ALA A 13 -48.30 3.26 51.16
CA ALA A 13 -47.79 4.63 51.11
C ALA A 13 -47.80 5.29 52.49
N LEU A 14 -46.81 6.16 52.75
CA LEU A 14 -46.93 7.24 53.73
C LEU A 14 -46.64 8.59 53.07
N ALA A 15 -47.45 9.56 53.49
CA ALA A 15 -47.73 10.83 52.88
C ALA A 15 -46.62 11.88 53.03
N ALA A 16 -46.73 12.87 52.14
CA ALA A 16 -45.98 14.10 52.03
C ALA A 16 -45.86 14.92 53.34
N VAL A 17 -44.73 15.61 53.48
CA VAL A 17 -44.66 16.92 54.15
C VAL A 17 -43.93 17.89 53.22
N SER A 18 -44.58 19.03 53.01
CA SER A 18 -44.11 20.20 52.28
C SER A 18 -42.84 20.79 52.89
N GLY A 19 -41.79 20.90 52.08
CA GLY A 19 -40.68 21.83 52.30
C GLY A 19 -40.58 22.74 51.09
N ALA A 20 -41.09 23.96 51.21
CA ALA A 20 -40.77 25.02 50.26
C ALA A 20 -39.27 25.33 50.41
N GLN A 21 -38.48 25.01 49.39
CA GLN A 21 -37.17 25.58 49.16
C GLN A 21 -37.20 26.14 47.75
N ALA A 22 -37.12 27.47 47.69
CA ALA A 22 -36.79 28.16 46.47
C ALA A 22 -35.35 27.78 46.10
N ALA A 23 -35.21 27.08 44.98
CA ALA A 23 -34.00 27.09 44.20
C ALA A 23 -34.48 27.23 42.76
N ASP A 24 -34.06 28.32 42.11
CA ASP A 24 -34.08 28.38 40.66
C ASP A 24 -33.51 27.07 40.15
N ALA A 25 -34.38 26.25 39.55
CA ALA A 25 -33.94 25.16 38.72
C ALA A 25 -33.24 25.82 37.54
N ILE A 26 -31.95 26.11 37.68
CA ILE A 26 -31.07 26.04 36.54
C ILE A 26 -31.20 24.58 36.10
N VAL A 27 -32.11 24.37 35.15
CA VAL A 27 -32.04 23.25 34.24
C VAL A 27 -30.68 23.44 33.58
N ALA A 28 -29.64 22.88 34.22
CA ALA A 28 -28.50 22.44 33.48
C ALA A 28 -29.13 21.49 32.47
N ALA A 29 -29.28 21.96 31.22
CA ALA A 29 -29.44 21.06 30.11
C ALA A 29 -28.36 20.02 30.34
N GLU A 30 -28.79 18.81 30.73
CA GLU A 30 -27.89 17.67 30.74
C GLU A 30 -27.26 17.71 29.36
N PRO A 31 -25.95 17.97 29.25
CA PRO A 31 -25.34 18.19 27.96
C PRO A 31 -25.67 16.95 27.17
N GLU A 32 -26.53 17.11 26.15
CA GLU A 32 -26.85 15.99 25.29
C GLU A 32 -25.50 15.44 24.85
N PRO A 33 -25.26 14.13 24.98
CA PRO A 33 -24.00 13.56 24.59
C PRO A 33 -23.79 13.97 23.14
N MET A 34 -22.96 14.98 22.94
CA MET A 34 -22.73 15.55 21.64
C MET A 34 -22.06 14.42 20.87
N GLU A 35 -22.81 13.75 20.00
CA GLU A 35 -22.26 12.84 19.01
C GLU A 35 -21.48 13.72 18.02
N TYR A 36 -20.28 14.13 18.45
CA TYR A 36 -19.40 14.96 17.65
C TYR A 36 -18.99 14.24 16.37
N VAL A 37 -19.09 12.91 16.35
CA VAL A 37 -18.71 12.05 15.23
C VAL A 37 -19.94 11.27 14.78
N ARG A 38 -20.53 11.67 13.66
CA ARG A 38 -21.63 10.95 13.02
C ARG A 38 -21.06 9.95 12.03
N VAL A 39 -21.56 8.72 12.04
CA VAL A 39 -21.16 7.69 11.07
C VAL A 39 -21.57 8.15 9.66
N CYS A 40 -20.69 7.95 8.68
CA CYS A 40 -20.98 8.17 7.26
C CYS A 40 -20.97 6.84 6.51
N ASP A 41 -22.14 6.24 6.34
CA ASP A 41 -22.26 4.95 5.67
C ASP A 41 -22.17 5.05 4.13
N ALA A 42 -22.28 6.26 3.57
CA ALA A 42 -22.32 6.50 2.12
C ALA A 42 -21.05 6.03 1.38
N PHE A 43 -19.89 6.11 2.04
CA PHE A 43 -18.59 5.75 1.46
C PHE A 43 -17.97 4.49 2.08
N GLY A 44 -18.73 3.78 2.91
CA GLY A 44 -18.37 2.49 3.49
C GLY A 44 -17.90 2.55 4.94
N THR A 45 -17.52 1.38 5.47
CA THR A 45 -17.17 1.21 6.88
C THR A 45 -15.94 2.03 7.28
N GLY A 46 -15.99 2.64 8.46
CA GLY A 46 -14.90 3.42 9.03
C GLY A 46 -14.94 4.91 8.70
N TYR A 47 -15.85 5.35 7.82
CA TYR A 47 -16.06 6.76 7.53
C TYR A 47 -16.97 7.42 8.59
N PHE A 48 -16.62 8.66 8.93
CA PHE A 48 -17.42 9.54 9.76
C PHE A 48 -17.46 10.95 9.19
N TYR A 49 -18.53 11.69 9.44
CA TYR A 49 -18.62 13.08 8.99
C TYR A 49 -17.66 13.98 9.76
N ILE A 50 -16.95 14.83 9.04
CA ILE A 50 -16.22 15.94 9.64
C ILE A 50 -17.26 16.88 10.28
N PRO A 51 -17.08 17.30 11.56
CA PRO A 51 -18.06 18.14 12.24
C PRO A 51 -18.33 19.44 11.47
N GLY A 52 -19.61 19.72 11.21
CA GLY A 52 -20.05 20.91 10.47
C GLY A 52 -19.98 20.83 8.94
N THR A 53 -19.68 19.65 8.36
CA THR A 53 -19.67 19.44 6.90
C THR A 53 -20.45 18.19 6.48
N GLU A 54 -20.60 18.01 5.17
CA GLU A 54 -21.10 16.77 4.54
C GLU A 54 -19.95 15.89 4.01
N THR A 55 -18.70 16.23 4.33
CA THR A 55 -17.52 15.46 3.96
C THR A 55 -17.29 14.34 4.97
N CYS A 56 -17.11 13.14 4.44
CA CYS A 56 -16.78 11.97 5.21
C CYS A 56 -15.26 11.81 5.26
N LEU A 57 -14.73 11.41 6.41
CA LEU A 57 -13.33 11.16 6.68
C LEU A 57 -13.19 9.74 7.24
N LYS A 58 -12.18 9.03 6.78
CA LYS A 58 -11.72 7.77 7.35
C LYS A 58 -10.28 7.94 7.78
N VAL A 59 -9.98 7.47 8.98
CA VAL A 59 -8.64 7.47 9.56
C VAL A 59 -8.25 6.03 9.81
N GLY A 60 -7.06 5.67 9.37
CA GLY A 60 -6.45 4.38 9.65
C GLY A 60 -4.94 4.51 9.72
N GLY A 61 -4.27 3.38 9.83
CA GLY A 61 -2.81 3.37 9.77
C GLY A 61 -2.22 2.02 10.10
N ARG A 62 -0.89 1.99 10.16
CA ARG A 62 -0.16 0.83 10.68
C ARG A 62 1.08 1.24 11.44
N VAL A 63 1.46 0.38 12.38
CA VAL A 63 2.77 0.38 13.01
C VAL A 63 3.41 -0.97 12.71
N ARG A 64 4.65 -0.94 12.25
CA ARG A 64 5.41 -2.10 11.79
C ARG A 64 6.81 -2.06 12.40
N PHE A 65 7.29 -3.21 12.84
CA PHE A 65 8.66 -3.42 13.27
C PHE A 65 9.22 -4.61 12.50
N ASP A 66 10.35 -4.38 11.84
CA ASP A 66 11.09 -5.39 11.09
C ASP A 66 12.44 -5.59 11.76
N ALA A 67 12.80 -6.86 12.00
CA ALA A 67 14.15 -7.27 12.34
C ALA A 67 14.64 -8.21 11.24
N GLN A 68 15.72 -7.82 10.57
CA GLN A 68 16.27 -8.51 9.42
C GLN A 68 17.73 -8.85 9.67
N TYR A 69 18.19 -10.01 9.19
CA TYR A 69 19.60 -10.37 9.12
C TYR A 69 20.00 -10.57 7.66
N GLY A 70 21.06 -9.89 7.22
CA GLY A 70 21.46 -9.82 5.82
C GLY A 70 20.45 -9.10 4.92
N SER A 71 20.84 -8.74 3.70
CA SER A 71 19.97 -8.08 2.72
C SER A 71 20.00 -8.82 1.39
N VAL A 72 18.86 -9.00 0.74
CA VAL A 72 18.80 -9.54 -0.63
C VAL A 72 18.89 -8.46 -1.72
N TYR A 73 19.17 -7.21 -1.31
CA TYR A 73 19.38 -6.05 -2.17
C TYR A 73 20.86 -5.63 -2.24
N ASP A 74 21.72 -6.26 -1.44
CA ASP A 74 23.14 -5.91 -1.32
C ASP A 74 23.91 -7.16 -0.86
N ALA A 75 24.82 -7.66 -1.70
CA ALA A 75 25.60 -8.87 -1.43
C ALA A 75 26.57 -8.72 -0.25
N ASP A 76 27.02 -7.50 0.04
CA ASP A 76 27.97 -7.20 1.12
C ASP A 76 27.27 -6.97 2.47
N ALA A 77 25.93 -6.97 2.50
CA ALA A 77 25.15 -6.74 3.71
C ALA A 77 25.22 -7.90 4.69
N ASP A 78 26.17 -7.85 5.63
CA ASP A 78 26.28 -8.77 6.75
C ASP A 78 25.94 -8.07 8.08
N GLY A 79 24.93 -8.58 8.78
CA GLY A 79 24.54 -8.07 10.09
C GLY A 79 23.03 -7.98 10.30
N THR A 80 22.64 -7.29 11.36
CA THR A 80 21.23 -7.12 11.77
C THR A 80 20.75 -5.72 11.47
N TYR A 81 19.68 -5.62 10.70
CA TYR A 81 18.96 -4.39 10.39
C TYR A 81 17.63 -4.37 11.15
N THR A 82 17.23 -3.19 11.60
CA THR A 82 15.92 -3.01 12.23
C THR A 82 15.25 -1.77 11.68
N ASN A 83 13.97 -1.87 11.36
CA ASN A 83 13.20 -0.72 10.92
C ASN A 83 11.88 -0.66 11.69
N THR A 84 11.56 0.52 12.24
CA THR A 84 10.23 0.80 12.78
C THR A 84 9.52 1.77 11.85
N ARG A 85 8.37 1.38 11.32
CA ARG A 85 7.54 2.19 10.44
C ARG A 85 6.21 2.53 11.09
N ALA A 86 5.83 3.79 11.01
CA ALA A 86 4.49 4.25 11.32
C ALA A 86 3.89 4.91 10.06
N GLU A 87 2.67 4.52 9.72
CA GLU A 87 1.91 5.14 8.63
C GLU A 87 0.55 5.62 9.12
N ILE A 88 0.14 6.78 8.61
CA ILE A 88 -1.17 7.38 8.84
C ILE A 88 -1.90 7.44 7.50
N TYR A 89 -3.11 6.89 7.46
CA TYR A 89 -3.99 6.89 6.31
C TYR A 89 -5.14 7.85 6.56
N LEU A 90 -5.37 8.78 5.65
CA LEU A 90 -6.49 9.73 5.69
C LEU A 90 -7.21 9.70 4.34
N ASP A 91 -8.42 9.17 4.33
CA ASP A 91 -9.30 9.22 3.16
C ASP A 91 -10.43 10.21 3.42
N SER A 92 -10.73 11.07 2.45
CA SER A 92 -11.94 11.89 2.50
C SER A 92 -12.82 11.66 1.27
N ALA A 93 -14.12 11.83 1.45
CA ALA A 93 -15.09 11.67 0.38
C ALA A 93 -16.30 12.60 0.55
N SER A 94 -16.75 13.17 -0.56
CA SER A 94 -17.97 13.98 -0.65
C SER A 94 -18.72 13.66 -1.93
N ASP A 95 -20.04 13.57 -1.83
CA ASP A 95 -20.90 13.43 -3.01
C ASP A 95 -21.03 14.78 -3.71
N THR A 96 -20.87 14.77 -5.03
CA THR A 96 -21.00 15.96 -5.87
C THR A 96 -21.89 15.65 -7.08
N GLU A 97 -22.29 16.68 -7.83
CA GLU A 97 -23.03 16.50 -9.08
C GLU A 97 -22.24 15.73 -10.17
N TRP A 98 -20.92 15.61 -10.01
CA TRP A 98 -19.98 14.93 -10.91
C TRP A 98 -19.59 13.52 -10.42
N GLY A 99 -20.22 13.05 -9.34
CA GLY A 99 -19.87 11.80 -8.65
C GLY A 99 -19.11 12.04 -7.34
N ALA A 100 -18.56 10.97 -6.77
CA ALA A 100 -17.81 11.06 -5.52
C ALA A 100 -16.45 11.76 -5.75
N LEU A 101 -16.26 12.90 -5.08
CA LEU A 101 -14.96 13.56 -4.94
C LEU A 101 -14.24 12.91 -3.78
N LYS A 102 -13.04 12.35 -4.03
CA LYS A 102 -12.25 11.64 -3.01
C LYS A 102 -10.85 12.21 -2.89
N THR A 103 -10.27 12.07 -1.71
CA THR A 103 -8.84 12.29 -1.48
C THR A 103 -8.27 11.13 -0.68
N SER A 104 -7.02 10.75 -0.94
CA SER A 104 -6.26 9.80 -0.11
C SER A 104 -4.90 10.39 0.22
N ILE A 105 -4.50 10.28 1.48
CA ILE A 105 -3.18 10.66 1.98
C ILE A 105 -2.59 9.49 2.75
N VAL A 106 -1.35 9.13 2.43
CA VAL A 106 -0.53 8.18 3.20
C VAL A 106 0.77 8.87 3.60
N ALA A 107 0.93 9.17 4.88
CA ALA A 107 2.16 9.72 5.44
C ALA A 107 2.92 8.61 6.17
N ARG A 108 4.23 8.47 5.87
CA ARG A 108 5.11 7.43 6.42
C ARG A 108 6.24 8.06 7.23
N PHE A 109 6.51 7.46 8.38
CA PHE A 109 7.64 7.75 9.25
C PHE A 109 8.41 6.46 9.48
N ASP A 110 9.68 6.44 9.11
CA ASP A 110 10.59 5.32 9.33
C ASP A 110 11.64 5.73 10.37
N TYR A 111 11.91 4.85 11.32
CA TYR A 111 13.09 4.92 12.19
C TYR A 111 14.00 3.73 11.87
N ASP A 112 15.19 4.04 11.38
CA ASP A 112 16.24 3.07 11.07
C ASP A 112 17.57 3.56 11.67
N PRO A 113 18.13 2.84 12.65
CA PRO A 113 19.39 3.24 13.29
C PRO A 113 20.60 3.17 12.35
N HIS A 114 20.49 2.55 11.18
CA HIS A 114 21.53 2.47 10.16
C HIS A 114 21.33 3.47 9.01
N ASN A 115 20.30 4.34 9.08
CA ASN A 115 20.19 5.45 8.14
C ASN A 115 21.33 6.44 8.42
N ASP A 116 22.36 6.40 7.59
CA ASP A 116 23.50 7.30 7.67
C ASP A 116 23.12 8.68 7.13
N ASP A 117 22.93 9.63 8.04
CA ASP A 117 22.82 11.04 7.67
C ASP A 117 24.22 11.57 7.33
N ALA A 118 24.45 11.95 6.07
CA ALA A 118 25.73 12.47 5.58
C ALA A 118 26.20 13.77 6.27
N ASN A 119 25.39 14.32 7.19
CA ASN A 119 25.61 15.59 7.86
C ASN A 119 26.51 15.54 9.11
N GLY A 120 27.11 14.39 9.46
CA GLY A 120 28.20 14.31 10.46
C GLY A 120 27.85 14.82 11.87
N GLY A 121 26.57 14.79 12.23
CA GLY A 121 26.07 15.18 13.55
C GLY A 121 26.44 14.18 14.66
N ALA A 122 26.40 14.62 15.92
CA ALA A 122 26.65 13.75 17.08
C ALA A 122 25.56 12.69 17.33
N PHE A 123 24.45 12.79 16.60
CA PHE A 123 23.36 11.83 16.54
C PHE A 123 22.96 11.71 15.06
N ASN A 124 22.92 10.48 14.51
CA ASN A 124 22.40 10.26 13.15
C ASN A 124 20.91 10.63 13.15
N ASP A 125 20.44 11.34 12.12
CA ASP A 125 19.01 11.48 11.86
C ASP A 125 18.47 10.15 11.31
N ALA A 126 18.22 9.23 12.24
CA ALA A 126 17.69 7.90 11.97
C ALA A 126 16.21 7.93 11.55
N THR A 127 15.56 9.12 11.53
CA THR A 127 14.13 9.25 11.20
C THR A 127 13.94 9.81 9.80
N ARG A 128 13.28 9.06 8.92
CA ARG A 128 12.89 9.52 7.59
C ARG A 128 11.38 9.73 7.52
N THR A 129 10.95 10.85 6.94
CA THR A 129 9.53 11.15 6.69
C THR A 129 9.27 11.17 5.18
N ARG A 130 8.20 10.50 4.73
CA ARG A 130 7.81 10.43 3.31
C ARG A 130 6.31 10.62 3.13
N LEU A 131 5.92 11.31 2.07
CA LEU A 131 4.55 11.34 1.58
C LEU A 131 4.43 10.25 0.53
N MET A 132 3.75 9.15 0.85
CA MET A 132 3.65 7.98 -0.05
C MET A 132 2.51 8.15 -1.06
N GLN A 133 1.44 8.82 -0.64
CA GLN A 133 0.28 9.08 -1.48
C GLN A 133 -0.36 10.40 -1.06
N ALA A 134 -0.76 11.20 -2.05
CA ALA A 134 -1.57 12.40 -1.88
C ALA A 134 -2.34 12.67 -3.18
N THR A 135 -3.57 12.18 -3.24
CA THR A 135 -4.37 12.21 -4.48
C THR A 135 -5.71 12.91 -4.30
N ILE A 136 -6.22 13.44 -5.41
CA ILE A 136 -7.60 13.92 -5.58
C ILE A 136 -8.21 13.11 -6.73
N SER A 137 -9.39 12.53 -6.53
CA SER A 137 -10.06 11.72 -7.54
C SER A 137 -11.52 12.12 -7.74
N LEU A 138 -11.95 12.19 -9.00
CA LEU A 138 -13.34 12.49 -9.39
C LEU A 138 -13.65 11.91 -10.78
N GLY A 139 -14.75 11.16 -10.90
CA GLY A 139 -15.25 10.73 -12.21
C GLY A 139 -14.28 9.90 -13.05
N GLY A 140 -13.39 9.13 -12.42
CA GLY A 140 -12.35 8.33 -13.07
C GLY A 140 -11.01 9.04 -13.25
N PHE A 141 -10.96 10.38 -13.09
CA PHE A 141 -9.70 11.11 -13.02
C PHE A 141 -9.07 11.02 -11.64
N THR A 142 -7.75 10.93 -11.60
CA THR A 142 -6.94 11.02 -10.39
C THR A 142 -5.75 11.95 -10.65
N ALA A 143 -5.50 12.89 -9.74
CA ALA A 143 -4.37 13.81 -9.81
C ALA A 143 -3.61 13.82 -8.48
N GLY A 144 -2.28 13.81 -8.56
CA GLY A 144 -1.38 13.91 -7.40
C GLY A 144 -0.38 12.76 -7.33
N LEU A 145 0.16 12.55 -6.14
CA LEU A 145 1.22 11.57 -5.87
C LEU A 145 0.61 10.20 -5.53
N GLN A 146 1.01 9.17 -6.28
CA GLN A 146 0.75 7.76 -5.98
C GLN A 146 1.70 6.88 -6.81
N ASP A 147 1.76 5.59 -6.54
CA ASP A 147 2.49 4.65 -7.40
C ASP A 147 1.97 4.70 -8.84
N SER A 148 2.86 4.53 -9.82
CA SER A 148 2.46 4.51 -11.22
C SER A 148 1.37 3.46 -11.44
N LEU A 149 0.41 3.79 -12.30
CA LEU A 149 -0.57 2.80 -12.73
C LEU A 149 0.08 1.72 -13.62
N TYR A 150 1.24 1.99 -14.24
CA TYR A 150 2.04 0.94 -14.86
C TYR A 150 2.44 -0.15 -13.85
N GLU A 151 2.80 0.27 -12.65
CA GLU A 151 3.21 -0.62 -11.56
C GLU A 151 1.99 -1.33 -10.96
N SER A 152 1.02 -0.56 -10.49
CA SER A 152 -0.04 -1.00 -9.57
C SER A 152 -1.33 -1.48 -10.23
N PHE A 153 -1.63 -1.08 -11.47
CA PHE A 153 -2.95 -1.32 -12.09
C PHE A 153 -3.28 -2.80 -12.28
N ILE A 154 -2.26 -3.62 -12.58
CA ILE A 154 -2.37 -5.08 -12.73
C ILE A 154 -1.95 -5.83 -11.45
N ASN A 155 -1.93 -5.13 -10.31
CA ASN A 155 -1.41 -5.55 -9.01
C ASN A 155 0.12 -5.72 -8.99
N TYR A 156 0.75 -5.31 -7.88
CA TYR A 156 2.11 -5.63 -7.44
C TYR A 156 2.41 -7.12 -7.51
N ALA A 157 3.67 -7.55 -7.38
CA ALA A 157 4.09 -8.94 -7.55
C ALA A 157 3.42 -9.92 -6.55
N GLY A 158 4.20 -10.56 -5.68
CA GLY A 158 3.75 -11.54 -4.71
C GLY A 158 3.57 -10.94 -3.33
N ASP A 159 2.89 -11.67 -2.46
CA ASP A 159 2.65 -11.24 -1.08
C ASP A 159 3.84 -11.64 -0.17
N VAL A 160 5.01 -11.15 -0.54
CA VAL A 160 6.30 -11.24 0.18
C VAL A 160 6.85 -9.85 0.42
N GLU A 161 7.72 -9.67 1.43
CA GLU A 161 8.29 -8.35 1.72
C GLU A 161 9.43 -8.00 0.76
N ASN A 162 10.27 -8.96 0.42
CA ASN A 162 11.35 -8.75 -0.56
C ASN A 162 10.85 -9.13 -1.97
N ASP A 163 9.83 -8.43 -2.47
CA ASP A 163 9.18 -8.73 -3.75
C ASP A 163 9.76 -7.97 -4.94
N ASP A 164 10.65 -7.01 -4.68
CA ASP A 164 11.06 -5.94 -5.59
C ASP A 164 12.58 -5.85 -5.82
N VAL A 165 13.36 -6.88 -5.46
CA VAL A 165 14.79 -6.96 -5.83
C VAL A 165 14.96 -6.74 -7.34
N ILE A 166 14.11 -7.41 -8.12
CA ILE A 166 13.88 -7.07 -9.52
C ILE A 166 12.61 -6.24 -9.55
N ASN A 167 12.76 -4.92 -9.53
CA ASN A 167 11.64 -3.99 -9.47
C ASN A 167 10.84 -4.02 -10.78
N TYR A 168 9.54 -3.76 -10.73
CA TYR A 168 8.58 -3.93 -11.84
C TYR A 168 7.89 -2.62 -12.27
N GLY A 169 8.42 -1.46 -11.88
CA GLY A 169 8.00 -0.15 -12.38
C GLY A 169 8.30 1.00 -11.41
N PRO A 170 7.88 2.22 -11.76
CA PRO A 170 8.12 3.39 -10.93
C PRO A 170 7.03 3.56 -9.85
N SER A 171 7.46 3.72 -8.60
CA SER A 171 6.58 4.01 -7.46
C SER A 171 6.59 5.50 -7.11
N GLU A 172 5.57 5.98 -6.38
CA GLU A 172 5.50 7.36 -5.88
C GLU A 172 5.78 8.45 -6.94
N VAL A 173 5.03 8.45 -8.04
CA VAL A 173 5.12 9.46 -9.10
C VAL A 173 3.98 10.49 -9.00
N ASN A 174 4.28 11.77 -9.26
CA ASN A 174 3.22 12.75 -9.50
C ASN A 174 2.58 12.46 -10.84
N GLN A 175 1.26 12.32 -10.88
CA GLN A 175 0.57 11.93 -12.09
C GLN A 175 -0.80 12.56 -12.24
N LEU A 176 -1.24 12.68 -13.49
CA LEU A 176 -2.63 12.85 -13.87
C LEU A 176 -3.06 11.63 -14.67
N SER A 177 -4.01 10.87 -14.15
CA SER A 177 -4.50 9.66 -14.78
C SER A 177 -6.02 9.67 -14.95
N TYR A 178 -6.48 8.88 -15.92
CA TYR A 178 -7.88 8.54 -16.11
C TYR A 178 -8.03 7.03 -16.15
N THR A 179 -8.86 6.49 -15.27
CA THR A 179 -9.23 5.07 -15.24
C THR A 179 -10.67 4.89 -15.66
N PHE A 180 -10.89 4.13 -16.73
CA PHE A 180 -12.18 3.65 -17.16
C PHE A 180 -12.48 2.28 -16.55
N ASP A 181 -13.67 2.13 -15.98
CA ASP A 181 -14.22 0.86 -15.52
C ASP A 181 -15.55 0.60 -16.22
N ALA A 182 -15.63 -0.51 -16.96
CA ALA A 182 -16.84 -0.91 -17.68
C ALA A 182 -17.90 -1.59 -16.77
N GLY A 183 -17.56 -1.90 -15.51
CA GLY A 183 -18.45 -2.58 -14.56
C GLY A 183 -18.67 -4.08 -14.85
N ASN A 184 -17.94 -4.65 -15.81
CA ASN A 184 -18.01 -6.05 -16.21
C ASN A 184 -16.67 -6.80 -16.04
N GLY A 185 -15.75 -6.21 -15.26
CA GLY A 185 -14.39 -6.70 -15.05
C GLY A 185 -13.35 -6.11 -16.01
N PHE A 186 -13.77 -5.50 -17.13
CA PHE A 186 -12.84 -4.77 -17.98
C PHE A 186 -12.57 -3.37 -17.43
N SER A 187 -11.30 -3.00 -17.37
CA SER A 187 -10.86 -1.65 -17.03
C SER A 187 -9.66 -1.25 -17.89
N ALA A 188 -9.48 0.05 -18.09
CA ALA A 188 -8.33 0.60 -18.80
C ALA A 188 -7.89 1.92 -18.15
N PHE A 189 -6.61 2.27 -18.28
CA PHE A 189 -6.12 3.57 -17.85
C PHE A 189 -5.17 4.20 -18.87
N VAL A 190 -5.03 5.51 -18.73
CA VAL A 190 -3.95 6.32 -19.32
C VAL A 190 -3.48 7.31 -18.25
N ALA A 191 -2.17 7.55 -18.17
CA ALA A 191 -1.57 8.50 -17.26
C ALA A 191 -0.47 9.31 -17.93
N LEU A 192 -0.36 10.56 -17.47
CA LEU A 192 0.81 11.40 -17.65
C LEU A 192 1.52 11.46 -16.31
N GLU A 193 2.80 11.14 -16.30
CA GLU A 193 3.62 10.98 -15.10
C GLU A 193 4.79 11.96 -15.17
N ASP A 194 5.05 12.65 -14.05
CA ASP A 194 6.21 13.51 -13.90
C ASP A 194 7.47 12.63 -13.80
N ASP A 195 8.43 12.86 -14.69
CA ASP A 195 9.68 12.09 -14.79
C ASP A 195 10.66 12.40 -13.63
N GLY A 196 10.44 13.49 -12.90
CA GLY A 196 11.32 13.94 -11.82
C GLY A 196 12.75 14.29 -12.23
N GLN A 197 13.09 14.25 -13.53
CA GLN A 197 14.41 14.58 -14.06
C GLN A 197 14.51 16.10 -14.26
N ASN A 198 15.57 16.70 -13.71
CA ASN A 198 15.88 18.10 -13.99
C ASN A 198 16.92 18.13 -15.12
N ASP A 199 16.51 18.44 -16.34
CA ASP A 199 17.46 18.64 -17.43
C ASP A 199 18.07 20.05 -17.40
N ASP A 200 19.36 20.15 -17.76
CA ASP A 200 20.14 21.39 -17.78
C ASP A 200 19.66 22.37 -18.87
N ASP A 201 18.88 21.90 -19.85
CA ASP A 201 18.35 22.69 -20.98
C ASP A 201 17.08 23.50 -20.61
N VAL A 202 16.43 23.18 -19.49
CA VAL A 202 15.34 23.99 -18.90
C VAL A 202 15.90 24.83 -17.74
N PRO A 203 15.94 26.18 -17.83
CA PRO A 203 16.45 26.99 -16.73
C PRO A 203 15.64 26.82 -15.44
N GLY A 204 16.14 26.05 -14.47
CA GLY A 204 15.51 25.86 -13.17
C GLY A 204 15.58 24.44 -12.64
N HIS A 205 14.59 24.06 -11.84
CA HIS A 205 14.38 22.70 -11.29
C HIS A 205 13.02 22.18 -11.76
N ALA A 206 12.73 22.33 -13.05
CA ALA A 206 11.48 21.88 -13.65
C ALA A 206 11.77 20.66 -14.53
N SER A 207 10.88 19.68 -14.47
CA SER A 207 10.84 18.55 -15.41
C SER A 207 10.66 19.05 -16.83
N ASP A 208 11.33 18.43 -17.81
CA ASP A 208 11.25 18.84 -19.21
C ASP A 208 9.92 18.40 -19.81
N TRP A 209 9.66 17.09 -19.79
CA TRP A 209 8.45 16.51 -20.35
C TRP A 209 7.76 15.56 -19.36
N VAL A 210 6.81 14.78 -19.86
CA VAL A 210 6.07 13.81 -19.06
C VAL A 210 6.28 12.42 -19.64
N ASN A 211 6.45 11.46 -18.75
CA ASN A 211 6.33 10.06 -19.06
C ASN A 211 4.87 9.72 -19.32
N VAL A 212 4.63 8.73 -20.18
CA VAL A 212 3.27 8.30 -20.55
C VAL A 212 3.10 6.83 -20.27
N SER A 213 2.08 6.48 -19.50
CA SER A 213 1.74 5.09 -19.22
C SER A 213 0.29 4.79 -19.54
N GLY A 214 0.01 3.52 -19.82
CA GLY A 214 -1.34 3.06 -20.13
C GLY A 214 -1.47 1.56 -19.97
N GLY A 215 -2.71 1.08 -19.87
CA GLY A 215 -2.92 -0.34 -19.71
C GLY A 215 -4.38 -0.74 -19.72
N VAL A 216 -4.59 -2.05 -19.84
CA VAL A 216 -5.90 -2.69 -19.81
C VAL A 216 -5.86 -3.93 -18.93
N LYS A 217 -6.97 -4.22 -18.27
CA LYS A 217 -7.14 -5.48 -17.54
C LYS A 217 -8.55 -6.02 -17.67
N TYR A 218 -8.65 -7.33 -17.51
CA TYR A 218 -9.89 -8.04 -17.32
C TYR A 218 -9.79 -8.83 -16.02
N ASP A 219 -10.58 -8.44 -15.02
CA ASP A 219 -10.59 -9.01 -13.69
C ASP A 219 -12.00 -9.51 -13.31
N THR A 220 -12.08 -10.79 -12.98
CA THR A 220 -13.33 -11.47 -12.56
C THR A 220 -13.35 -11.81 -11.07
N GLY A 221 -12.33 -11.38 -10.32
CA GLY A 221 -12.04 -11.80 -8.94
C GLY A 221 -11.44 -13.21 -8.83
N THR A 222 -11.76 -14.10 -9.76
CA THR A 222 -11.18 -15.46 -9.84
C THR A 222 -9.97 -15.51 -10.76
N LEU A 223 -10.01 -14.79 -11.88
CA LEU A 223 -8.95 -14.66 -12.87
C LEU A 223 -8.77 -13.18 -13.20
N MET A 224 -7.52 -12.74 -13.23
CA MET A 224 -7.11 -11.43 -13.73
C MET A 224 -6.09 -11.63 -14.85
N ILE A 225 -6.30 -10.94 -15.97
CA ILE A 225 -5.32 -10.82 -17.06
C ILE A 225 -5.16 -9.33 -17.33
N GLY A 226 -3.92 -8.85 -17.35
CA GLY A 226 -3.61 -7.44 -17.55
C GLY A 226 -2.36 -7.20 -18.37
N LEU A 227 -2.32 -6.04 -19.01
CA LEU A 227 -1.19 -5.53 -19.76
C LEU A 227 -1.05 -4.04 -19.46
N THR A 228 0.15 -3.61 -19.08
CA THR A 228 0.55 -2.21 -18.96
C THR A 228 1.74 -1.92 -19.87
N GLY A 229 1.89 -0.67 -20.27
CA GLY A 229 3.03 -0.17 -21.01
C GLY A 229 3.34 1.26 -20.58
N GLY A 230 4.62 1.61 -20.61
CA GLY A 230 5.11 2.94 -20.28
C GLY A 230 6.20 3.36 -21.27
N TYR A 231 6.29 4.66 -21.50
CA TYR A 231 7.35 5.28 -22.29
C TYR A 231 7.98 6.38 -21.45
N ASP A 232 9.27 6.22 -21.22
CA ASP A 232 10.16 7.15 -20.54
C ASP A 232 10.74 8.09 -21.59
N GLU A 233 10.38 9.36 -21.46
CA GLU A 233 10.74 10.36 -22.44
C GLU A 233 12.24 10.67 -22.41
N SER A 234 12.84 10.73 -21.22
CA SER A 234 14.21 11.19 -21.02
C SER A 234 15.20 10.14 -21.52
N MET A 235 14.83 8.87 -21.40
CA MET A 235 15.60 7.75 -21.93
C MET A 235 15.29 7.43 -23.40
N GLU A 236 14.24 8.02 -23.98
CA GLU A 236 13.68 7.66 -25.30
C GLU A 236 13.30 6.17 -25.44
N GLU A 237 13.02 5.50 -24.33
CA GLU A 237 12.78 4.05 -24.24
C GLU A 237 11.50 3.74 -23.46
N GLY A 238 11.08 2.48 -23.41
CA GLY A 238 9.90 2.08 -22.68
C GLY A 238 9.87 0.60 -22.34
N ALA A 239 8.78 0.19 -21.72
CA ALA A 239 8.60 -1.20 -21.36
C ALA A 239 7.12 -1.60 -21.39
N ILE A 240 6.87 -2.88 -21.57
CA ILE A 240 5.54 -3.49 -21.40
C ILE A 240 5.59 -4.57 -20.34
N LYS A 241 4.50 -4.68 -19.58
CA LYS A 241 4.35 -5.69 -18.52
C LYS A 241 3.00 -6.37 -18.62
N ALA A 242 3.00 -7.69 -18.67
CA ALA A 242 1.78 -8.50 -18.70
C ALA A 242 1.71 -9.38 -17.46
N LYS A 243 0.49 -9.58 -16.94
CA LYS A 243 0.26 -10.44 -15.77
C LYS A 243 -0.99 -11.28 -15.95
N ILE A 244 -0.90 -12.52 -15.49
CA ILE A 244 -2.04 -13.42 -15.30
C ILE A 244 -2.01 -13.86 -13.83
N SER A 245 -3.12 -13.70 -13.12
CA SER A 245 -3.26 -14.23 -11.76
C SER A 245 -4.61 -14.90 -11.55
N GLY A 246 -4.68 -15.82 -10.60
CA GLY A 246 -5.91 -16.52 -10.29
C GLY A 246 -6.04 -16.93 -8.82
N ASN A 247 -7.28 -16.96 -8.35
CA ASN A 247 -7.70 -17.37 -7.01
C ASN A 247 -8.52 -18.66 -7.12
N PHE A 248 -8.03 -19.74 -6.50
CA PHE A 248 -8.58 -21.09 -6.57
C PHE A 248 -8.92 -21.59 -5.16
N GLY A 249 -9.84 -20.90 -4.50
CA GLY A 249 -10.22 -21.18 -3.11
C GLY A 249 -9.13 -20.76 -2.14
N ALA A 250 -8.48 -21.72 -1.48
CA ALA A 250 -7.38 -21.44 -0.54
C ALA A 250 -6.05 -21.13 -1.25
N PHE A 251 -5.91 -21.49 -2.52
CA PHE A 251 -4.69 -21.31 -3.30
C PHE A 251 -4.84 -20.10 -4.23
N ASN A 252 -3.79 -19.30 -4.38
CA ASN A 252 -3.68 -18.28 -5.42
C ASN A 252 -2.31 -18.38 -6.11
N ALA A 253 -2.23 -17.92 -7.35
CA ALA A 253 -0.97 -17.88 -8.08
C ALA A 253 -0.98 -16.78 -9.14
N PHE A 254 0.22 -16.32 -9.52
CA PHE A 254 0.41 -15.40 -10.62
C PHE A 254 1.68 -15.70 -11.41
N VAL A 255 1.69 -15.25 -12.66
CA VAL A 255 2.89 -15.08 -13.48
C VAL A 255 2.82 -13.70 -14.11
N MET A 256 3.93 -12.98 -14.08
CA MET A 256 4.11 -11.66 -14.64
C MET A 256 5.41 -11.64 -15.45
N GLY A 257 5.41 -10.94 -16.57
CA GLY A 257 6.59 -10.76 -17.40
C GLY A 257 6.65 -9.34 -17.94
N GLY A 258 7.85 -8.78 -17.93
CA GLY A 258 8.21 -7.48 -18.48
C GLY A 258 9.11 -7.65 -19.69
N TRP A 259 8.98 -6.76 -20.66
CA TRP A 259 9.90 -6.62 -21.79
C TRP A 259 10.32 -5.15 -21.89
N ASN A 260 11.62 -4.94 -21.96
CA ASN A 260 12.26 -3.63 -22.13
C ASN A 260 12.53 -3.39 -23.61
N THR A 261 12.29 -2.18 -24.11
CA THR A 261 12.51 -1.88 -25.54
C THR A 261 13.99 -1.86 -25.93
N ASP A 262 14.87 -1.54 -24.97
CA ASP A 262 16.31 -1.60 -25.11
C ASP A 262 16.94 -2.30 -23.91
N GLY A 263 17.34 -3.57 -24.07
CA GLY A 263 17.95 -4.35 -22.99
C GLY A 263 19.33 -3.85 -22.53
N ASP A 264 19.97 -2.95 -23.29
CA ASP A 264 21.25 -2.38 -22.91
C ASP A 264 21.12 -1.16 -21.98
N SER A 265 19.91 -0.63 -21.77
CA SER A 265 19.63 0.53 -20.91
C SER A 265 18.42 0.31 -19.98
N PHE A 266 18.46 0.87 -18.77
CA PHE A 266 17.30 0.91 -17.90
C PHE A 266 16.48 2.18 -18.15
N ASN A 267 15.19 2.14 -17.83
CA ASN A 267 14.29 3.29 -17.83
C ASN A 267 13.29 3.17 -16.68
N ASP A 268 12.48 4.19 -16.43
CA ASP A 268 11.52 4.19 -15.30
C ASP A 268 10.59 2.97 -15.28
N TYR A 269 10.27 2.40 -16.45
CA TYR A 269 9.35 1.27 -16.61
C TYR A 269 10.03 -0.10 -16.69
N ALA A 270 11.35 -0.12 -16.88
CA ALA A 270 12.25 -1.28 -16.74
C ALA A 270 13.47 -0.86 -15.89
N PRO A 271 13.26 -0.62 -14.58
CA PRO A 271 14.25 0.02 -13.72
C PRO A 271 15.47 -0.88 -13.44
N GLU A 272 16.47 -0.25 -12.84
CA GLU A 272 17.63 -0.92 -12.25
C GLU A 272 17.23 -2.08 -11.33
N VAL A 273 17.96 -3.19 -11.43
CA VAL A 273 17.85 -4.32 -10.51
C VAL A 273 18.69 -4.03 -9.27
N ALA A 274 18.10 -4.16 -8.09
CA ALA A 274 18.78 -3.85 -6.85
C ALA A 274 20.01 -4.74 -6.62
N GLY A 275 21.07 -4.17 -6.06
CA GLY A 275 22.35 -4.86 -5.83
C GLY A 275 23.23 -4.99 -7.08
N THR A 276 22.88 -4.31 -8.17
CA THR A 276 23.73 -4.17 -9.36
C THR A 276 24.36 -2.77 -9.42
N ASP A 277 25.37 -2.59 -10.25
CA ASP A 277 26.00 -1.28 -10.50
C ASP A 277 25.28 -0.52 -11.64
N GLY A 278 23.98 -0.25 -11.50
CA GLY A 278 23.21 0.48 -12.53
C GLY A 278 22.75 -0.37 -13.71
N GLU A 279 22.49 -1.67 -13.51
CA GLU A 279 22.03 -2.58 -14.57
C GLU A 279 20.50 -2.78 -14.50
N GLY A 280 19.81 -2.54 -15.61
CA GLY A 280 18.37 -2.78 -15.75
C GLY A 280 18.01 -4.26 -15.90
N TRP A 281 16.78 -4.55 -16.32
CA TRP A 281 16.33 -5.94 -16.51
C TRP A 281 17.12 -6.74 -17.56
N GLY A 282 17.83 -6.08 -18.47
CA GLY A 282 18.14 -6.65 -19.78
C GLY A 282 16.91 -6.60 -20.67
N ASP A 283 16.77 -7.55 -21.60
CA ASP A 283 15.64 -7.58 -22.53
C ASP A 283 14.30 -7.91 -21.83
N TYR A 284 14.34 -8.67 -20.74
CA TYR A 284 13.12 -9.11 -20.04
C TYR A 284 13.33 -9.36 -18.54
N ALA A 285 12.23 -9.31 -17.81
CA ALA A 285 12.16 -9.79 -16.43
C ALA A 285 10.89 -10.62 -16.22
N LEU A 286 10.96 -11.59 -15.32
CA LEU A 286 9.89 -12.54 -15.00
C LEU A 286 9.67 -12.58 -13.50
N TRP A 287 8.40 -12.65 -13.09
CA TRP A 287 8.00 -12.89 -11.70
C TRP A 287 6.93 -13.97 -11.68
N ALA A 288 7.03 -14.88 -10.72
CA ALA A 288 6.00 -15.86 -10.47
C ALA A 288 5.87 -16.08 -8.98
N GLY A 289 4.63 -16.29 -8.51
CA GLY A 289 4.40 -16.54 -7.11
C GLY A 289 3.11 -17.27 -6.85
N ALA A 290 3.01 -17.79 -5.64
CA ALA A 290 1.84 -18.52 -5.18
C ALA A 290 1.64 -18.32 -3.68
N GLY A 291 0.37 -18.31 -3.28
CA GLY A 291 -0.05 -18.24 -1.89
C GLY A 291 -0.99 -19.38 -1.54
N TYR A 292 -0.94 -19.83 -0.30
CA TYR A 292 -1.90 -20.80 0.24
C TYR A 292 -2.38 -20.39 1.63
N LYS A 293 -3.70 -20.26 1.78
CA LYS A 293 -4.38 -19.99 3.04
C LYS A 293 -4.70 -21.29 3.76
N PHE A 294 -3.93 -21.64 4.78
CA PHE A 294 -4.14 -22.85 5.58
C PHE A 294 -5.34 -22.73 6.53
N SER A 295 -5.61 -21.53 7.03
CA SER A 295 -6.73 -21.21 7.91
C SER A 295 -7.08 -19.72 7.81
N ASP A 296 -8.09 -19.27 8.56
CA ASP A 296 -8.41 -17.84 8.65
C ASP A 296 -7.32 -16.96 9.27
N THR A 297 -6.33 -17.57 9.91
CA THR A 297 -5.25 -16.86 10.61
C THR A 297 -3.86 -17.22 10.11
N LEU A 298 -3.72 -18.16 9.17
CA LEU A 298 -2.41 -18.64 8.70
C LEU A 298 -2.39 -18.82 7.19
N ALA A 299 -1.42 -18.18 6.54
CA ALA A 299 -1.11 -18.34 5.13
C ALA A 299 0.41 -18.49 4.92
N ALA A 300 0.81 -19.00 3.75
CA ALA A 300 2.18 -18.94 3.26
C ALA A 300 2.19 -18.37 1.85
N ASN A 301 3.25 -17.65 1.53
CA ASN A 301 3.50 -17.11 0.19
C ASN A 301 4.92 -17.46 -0.26
N VAL A 302 5.09 -17.61 -1.57
CA VAL A 302 6.39 -17.74 -2.23
C VAL A 302 6.38 -16.91 -3.51
N GLN A 303 7.52 -16.29 -3.81
CA GLN A 303 7.80 -15.60 -5.05
C GLN A 303 9.18 -16.01 -5.56
N VAL A 304 9.32 -16.06 -6.87
CA VAL A 304 10.60 -16.03 -7.58
C VAL A 304 10.57 -14.95 -8.65
N SER A 305 11.71 -14.36 -8.93
CA SER A 305 11.93 -13.44 -10.03
C SER A 305 13.26 -13.71 -10.73
N TYR A 306 13.32 -13.38 -12.01
CA TYR A 306 14.52 -13.51 -12.83
C TYR A 306 14.58 -12.38 -13.86
N ALA A 307 15.75 -11.78 -14.04
CA ALA A 307 16.04 -10.77 -15.06
C ALA A 307 17.06 -11.34 -16.06
N ASP A 308 16.98 -10.90 -17.31
CA ASP A 308 17.83 -11.36 -18.41
C ASP A 308 19.33 -11.10 -18.18
N ILE A 309 19.66 -10.11 -17.32
CA ILE A 309 21.02 -9.87 -16.82
C ILE A 309 21.53 -10.94 -15.82
N ASP A 310 20.96 -12.14 -15.83
CA ASP A 310 21.34 -13.27 -14.97
C ASP A 310 21.22 -12.99 -13.46
N VAL A 311 20.20 -12.23 -13.06
CA VAL A 311 19.82 -12.05 -11.65
C VAL A 311 18.61 -12.91 -11.32
N PHE A 312 18.73 -13.75 -10.30
CA PHE A 312 17.65 -14.56 -9.76
C PHE A 312 17.35 -14.16 -8.31
N SER A 313 16.08 -13.97 -7.97
CA SER A 313 15.66 -13.76 -6.58
C SER A 313 14.50 -14.66 -6.19
N ALA A 314 14.44 -15.06 -4.92
CA ALA A 314 13.38 -15.88 -4.36
C ALA A 314 13.08 -15.48 -2.91
N ALA A 315 11.80 -15.40 -2.55
CA ALA A 315 11.37 -15.11 -1.20
C ALA A 315 10.20 -16.01 -0.79
N ALA A 316 10.13 -16.36 0.50
CA ALA A 316 9.04 -17.15 1.06
C ALA A 316 8.75 -16.74 2.51
N ASN A 317 7.46 -16.63 2.84
CA ASN A 317 7.03 -16.24 4.18
C ASN A 317 5.88 -17.09 4.72
N LEU A 318 5.66 -16.92 6.03
CA LEU A 318 4.43 -17.31 6.69
C LEU A 318 3.74 -16.05 7.21
N GLN A 319 2.45 -15.90 6.95
CA GLN A 319 1.65 -14.83 7.52
C GLN A 319 0.76 -15.39 8.61
N TRP A 320 1.01 -15.00 9.85
CA TRP A 320 0.20 -15.38 11.00
C TRP A 320 -0.54 -14.18 11.58
N THR A 321 -1.87 -14.25 11.56
CA THR A 321 -2.78 -13.22 12.08
C THR A 321 -3.59 -13.76 13.27
N PRO A 322 -2.97 -13.93 14.46
CA PRO A 322 -3.64 -14.55 15.61
C PRO A 322 -4.85 -13.76 16.13
N VAL A 323 -4.86 -12.46 15.91
CA VAL A 323 -5.98 -11.56 16.22
C VAL A 323 -6.14 -10.55 15.08
N SER A 324 -7.36 -10.02 14.94
CA SER A 324 -7.70 -9.08 13.86
C SER A 324 -6.74 -7.90 13.79
N GLY A 325 -6.06 -7.76 12.65
CA GLY A 325 -5.13 -6.68 12.30
C GLY A 325 -3.78 -6.72 13.00
N LEU A 326 -3.40 -7.82 13.66
CA LEU A 326 -2.02 -8.10 14.06
C LEU A 326 -1.44 -9.15 13.11
N LEU A 327 -0.38 -8.82 12.40
CA LEU A 327 0.39 -9.71 11.53
C LEU A 327 1.76 -9.98 12.16
N ILE A 328 2.13 -11.25 12.20
CA ILE A 328 3.48 -11.73 12.51
C ILE A 328 3.95 -12.51 11.29
N GLN A 329 5.05 -12.07 10.69
CA GLN A 329 5.53 -12.62 9.42
C GLN A 329 7.04 -12.88 9.47
N PRO A 330 7.47 -14.13 9.66
CA PRO A 330 8.82 -14.53 9.29
C PRO A 330 8.93 -14.68 7.77
N GLU A 331 10.04 -14.24 7.21
CA GLU A 331 10.38 -14.37 5.79
C GLU A 331 11.84 -14.78 5.62
N ILE A 332 12.12 -15.58 4.60
CA ILE A 332 13.47 -15.84 4.10
C ILE A 332 13.53 -15.43 2.64
N ALA A 333 14.67 -14.92 2.22
CA ALA A 333 14.91 -14.52 0.84
C ALA A 333 16.34 -14.87 0.41
N TYR A 334 16.52 -15.05 -0.88
CA TYR A 334 17.79 -15.33 -1.53
C TYR A 334 17.86 -14.58 -2.86
N THR A 335 19.01 -13.97 -3.16
CA THR A 335 19.31 -13.40 -4.48
C THR A 335 20.67 -13.88 -4.94
N ASN A 336 20.80 -14.19 -6.23
CA ASN A 336 22.06 -14.42 -6.90
C ASN A 336 22.18 -13.44 -8.06
N TRP A 337 23.32 -12.76 -8.12
CA TRP A 337 23.72 -11.88 -9.21
C TRP A 337 24.87 -12.55 -9.96
N ASP A 338 24.68 -12.85 -11.24
CA ASP A 338 25.75 -13.32 -12.14
C ASP A 338 25.83 -12.38 -13.35
N THR A 339 25.90 -11.07 -13.08
CA THR A 339 25.88 -10.00 -14.08
C THR A 339 27.28 -9.72 -14.64
N ALA A 340 27.38 -8.76 -15.56
CA ALA A 340 28.68 -8.31 -16.08
C ALA A 340 29.53 -7.59 -15.01
N THR A 341 28.91 -7.01 -13.99
CA THR A 341 29.57 -6.18 -12.96
C THR A 341 29.62 -6.84 -11.59
N VAL A 342 28.62 -7.65 -11.24
CA VAL A 342 28.46 -8.29 -9.94
C VAL A 342 28.35 -9.81 -10.09
N ASN A 343 29.16 -10.56 -9.35
CA ASN A 343 29.09 -12.03 -9.27
C ASN A 343 29.10 -12.48 -7.81
N ASP A 344 27.91 -12.55 -7.21
CA ASP A 344 27.75 -12.84 -5.79
C ASP A 344 26.36 -13.42 -5.46
N ASP A 345 26.16 -13.79 -4.20
CA ASP A 345 24.85 -14.18 -3.67
C ASP A 345 24.59 -13.65 -2.26
N ALA A 346 23.31 -13.47 -1.95
CA ALA A 346 22.88 -13.00 -0.64
C ALA A 346 21.73 -13.82 -0.10
N PHE A 347 21.71 -13.96 1.22
CA PHE A 347 20.62 -14.55 1.97
C PHE A 347 20.12 -13.57 3.02
N SER A 348 18.80 -13.45 3.14
CA SER A 348 18.18 -12.65 4.19
C SER A 348 17.15 -13.45 4.97
N GLY A 349 17.09 -13.21 6.28
CA GLY A 349 16.02 -13.67 7.15
C GLY A 349 15.38 -12.48 7.86
N MET A 350 14.07 -12.38 7.83
CA MET A 350 13.32 -11.29 8.45
C MET A 350 12.25 -11.83 9.41
N LEU A 351 11.99 -11.10 10.48
CA LEU A 351 10.78 -11.22 11.29
C LEU A 351 10.09 -9.87 11.41
N ARG A 352 8.83 -9.83 10.96
CA ARG A 352 7.94 -8.67 11.05
C ARG A 352 6.89 -8.83 12.13
N PHE A 353 6.62 -7.72 12.81
CA PHE A 353 5.39 -7.48 13.56
C PHE A 353 4.68 -6.25 13.00
N GLN A 354 3.42 -6.38 12.62
CA GLN A 354 2.62 -5.25 12.11
C GLN A 354 1.25 -5.21 12.77
N ARG A 355 0.86 -4.04 13.28
CA ARG A 355 -0.51 -3.75 13.70
C ARG A 355 -1.11 -2.74 12.73
N THR A 356 -2.20 -3.12 12.09
CA THR A 356 -3.04 -2.23 11.27
C THR A 356 -4.33 -1.95 12.01
N PHE A 357 -4.84 -0.72 11.95
CA PHE A 357 -6.05 -0.27 12.64
C PHE A 357 -6.94 0.60 11.76
#